data_AF-A0A839A547-F1
#
_entry.id   AF-A0A839A547-F1
#
_cell.length_a   1.000
_cell.length_b   1.000
_cell.length_c   1.000
_cell.angle_alpha   90.00
_cell.angle_beta   90.00
_cell.angle_gamma   90.00
#
_symmetry.space_group_name_H-M   'P 1'
#
loop_
_entity.id
_entity.type
_entity.pdbx_description
1 polymer ?
#
loop_
_entity_poly.entity_id
_entity_poly.type
_entity_poly.pdbx_seq_one_letter_code
_entity_poly.pdbx_strand_id
1 'polypeptide(L)'
;MNQRTRSMLLDSLYAIVLGLILAVAAQYISSFIPGDYSGLAMLPLIWLALRYGSPLAIISALLTGLIVGFTRQGFTDWLPPVLLEEVLPLLSVGFAGLFAKYTQKTLNNRRYSSTYLNIFTGALLTTTSYMFIKFWLTPLALDEISLLQINGWEFWLSLVVIWLIIGLVILIMARSNPKLIIPKRTKYLSRKETSSLLND
;
A
#
# COMPACT_ATOMS: atom_id res chain seq x y z
N MET A 1 -18.70 14.24 14.92
CA MET A 1 -17.54 13.36 14.68
C MET A 1 -16.26 14.01 15.21
N ASN A 2 -15.45 13.32 16.01
CA ASN A 2 -14.19 13.88 16.52
C ASN A 2 -13.21 14.17 15.36
N GLN A 3 -12.44 15.26 15.46
CA GLN A 3 -11.48 15.70 14.46
C GLN A 3 -10.48 14.60 14.04
N ARG A 4 -10.09 13.72 14.98
CA ARG A 4 -9.22 12.56 14.68
C ARG A 4 -9.88 11.60 13.69
N THR A 5 -11.12 11.20 13.96
CA THR A 5 -11.89 10.29 13.10
C THR A 5 -12.13 10.91 11.73
N ARG A 6 -12.42 12.23 11.69
CA ARG A 6 -12.55 12.97 10.43
C ARG A 6 -11.28 12.88 9.57
N SER A 7 -10.11 13.17 10.15
CA SER A 7 -8.85 13.09 9.41
C SER A 7 -8.55 11.67 8.93
N MET A 8 -8.80 10.66 9.77
CA MET A 8 -8.60 9.25 9.38
C MET A 8 -9.47 8.85 8.19
N LEU A 9 -10.75 9.27 8.17
CA LEU A 9 -11.66 8.98 7.06
C LEU A 9 -11.29 9.74 5.79
N LEU A 10 -10.89 11.02 5.90
CA LEU A 10 -10.44 11.79 4.74
C LEU A 10 -9.15 11.22 4.15
N ASP A 11 -8.18 10.88 4.98
CA ASP A 11 -6.91 10.28 4.51
C ASP A 11 -7.16 8.89 3.90
N SER A 12 -8.09 8.11 4.46
CA SER A 12 -8.55 6.86 3.85
C SER A 12 -9.17 7.10 2.47
N LEU A 13 -10.05 8.10 2.35
CA LEU A 13 -10.67 8.46 1.07
C LEU A 13 -9.61 8.89 0.03
N TYR A 14 -8.65 9.74 0.42
CA TYR A 14 -7.55 10.12 -0.45
C TYR A 14 -6.72 8.91 -0.87
N ALA A 15 -6.46 7.98 0.05
CA ALA A 15 -5.71 6.78 -0.26
C ALA A 15 -6.45 5.88 -1.27
N ILE A 16 -7.76 5.71 -1.10
CA ILE A 16 -8.61 4.97 -2.04
C ILE A 16 -8.57 5.64 -3.42
N VAL A 17 -8.89 6.93 -3.51
CA VAL A 17 -8.94 7.65 -4.79
C VAL A 17 -7.60 7.62 -5.52
N LEU A 18 -6.49 7.87 -4.82
CA LEU A 18 -5.16 7.77 -5.40
C LEU A 18 -4.81 6.33 -5.80
N GLY A 19 -5.25 5.33 -5.02
CA GLY A 19 -5.08 3.92 -5.35
C GLY A 19 -5.78 3.55 -6.66
N LEU A 20 -7.01 4.04 -6.85
CA LEU A 20 -7.76 3.88 -8.10
C LEU A 20 -7.06 4.54 -9.29
N ILE A 21 -6.60 5.78 -9.13
CA ILE A 21 -5.86 6.50 -10.18
C ILE A 21 -4.60 5.72 -10.58
N LEU A 22 -3.84 5.23 -9.59
CA LEU A 22 -2.65 4.44 -9.85
C LEU A 22 -2.97 3.06 -10.45
N ALA A 23 -4.08 2.44 -10.08
CA ALA A 23 -4.52 1.17 -10.68
C ALA A 23 -4.83 1.35 -12.17
N VAL A 24 -5.45 2.46 -12.57
CA VAL A 24 -5.71 2.81 -13.97
C VAL A 24 -4.42 3.18 -14.69
N ALA A 25 -3.60 4.07 -14.10
CA ALA A 25 -2.33 4.48 -14.69
C ALA A 25 -1.38 3.30 -14.92
N ALA A 26 -1.34 2.34 -13.99
CA ALA A 26 -0.53 1.14 -14.11
C ALA A 26 -0.89 0.29 -15.32
N GLN A 27 -2.17 0.18 -15.68
CA GLN A 27 -2.59 -0.55 -16.90
C GLN A 27 -2.01 0.09 -18.15
N TYR A 28 -1.97 1.42 -18.21
CA TYR A 28 -1.34 2.14 -19.32
C TYR A 28 0.18 1.96 -19.33
N ILE A 29 0.85 1.83 -18.17
CA ILE A 29 2.31 1.62 -18.14
C ILE A 29 2.66 0.22 -18.64
N SER A 30 1.92 -0.80 -18.22
CA SER A 30 2.14 -2.20 -18.62
C SER A 30 1.97 -2.43 -20.13
N SER A 31 1.34 -1.52 -20.88
CA SER A 31 1.26 -1.63 -22.34
C SER A 31 2.52 -1.15 -23.07
N PHE A 32 3.39 -0.38 -22.42
CA PHE A 32 4.63 0.14 -23.00
C PHE A 32 5.90 -0.53 -22.48
N ILE A 33 5.87 -1.03 -21.25
CA ILE A 33 7.02 -1.63 -20.57
C ILE A 33 6.67 -3.07 -20.19
N PRO A 34 7.50 -4.07 -20.54
CA PRO A 34 7.29 -5.45 -20.11
C PRO A 34 7.16 -5.56 -18.58
N GLY A 35 6.19 -6.36 -18.14
CA GLY A 35 5.85 -6.58 -16.74
C GLY A 35 4.45 -6.12 -16.36
N ASP A 36 4.05 -6.39 -15.13
CA ASP A 36 2.84 -5.85 -14.53
C ASP A 36 3.17 -4.83 -13.44
N TYR A 37 2.57 -3.64 -13.52
CA TYR A 37 2.78 -2.55 -12.55
C TYR A 37 1.53 -2.25 -11.71
N SER A 38 0.52 -3.13 -11.75
CA SER A 38 -0.76 -2.91 -11.05
C SER A 38 -0.62 -2.80 -9.53
N GLY A 39 0.45 -3.37 -8.96
CA GLY A 39 0.83 -3.20 -7.55
C GLY A 39 1.13 -1.75 -7.15
N LEU A 40 1.35 -0.81 -8.07
CA LEU A 40 1.49 0.62 -7.75
C LEU A 40 0.25 1.20 -7.06
N ALA A 41 -0.93 0.61 -7.26
CA ALA A 41 -2.15 0.95 -6.54
C ALA A 41 -2.01 0.86 -5.01
N MET A 42 -1.06 0.04 -4.52
CA MET A 42 -0.78 -0.10 -3.09
C MET A 42 -0.06 1.10 -2.47
N LEU A 43 0.61 1.95 -3.26
CA LEU A 43 1.42 3.06 -2.75
C LEU A 43 0.67 3.91 -1.70
N PRO A 44 -0.50 4.49 -2.02
CA PRO A 44 -1.26 5.28 -1.05
C PRO A 44 -1.81 4.44 0.11
N LEU A 45 -2.07 3.15 -0.11
CA LEU A 45 -2.56 2.24 0.92
C LEU A 45 -1.47 1.85 1.93
N ILE A 46 -0.23 1.64 1.47
CA ILE A 46 0.95 1.42 2.30
C ILE A 46 1.27 2.68 3.09
N TRP A 47 1.16 3.86 2.47
CA TRP A 47 1.26 5.13 3.19
C TRP A 47 0.24 5.19 4.34
N LEU A 48 -1.03 4.87 4.06
CA LEU A 48 -2.08 4.84 5.07
C LEU A 48 -1.79 3.81 6.17
N ALA A 49 -1.24 2.64 5.80
CA ALA A 49 -0.86 1.57 6.73
C ALA A 49 0.25 2.04 7.68
N LEU A 50 1.28 2.71 7.17
CA LEU A 50 2.36 3.26 7.98
C LEU A 50 1.89 4.43 8.86
N ARG A 51 0.88 5.19 8.42
CA ARG A 51 0.32 6.35 9.14
C ARG A 51 -0.65 5.97 10.25
N TYR A 52 -1.53 5.00 10.02
CA TYR A 52 -2.61 4.65 10.95
C TYR A 52 -2.58 3.21 11.46
N GLY A 53 -1.73 2.35 10.89
CA GLY A 53 -1.66 0.91 11.16
C GLY A 53 -2.50 0.09 10.20
N SER A 54 -2.37 -1.24 10.30
CA SER A 54 -2.98 -2.21 9.37
C SER A 54 -4.51 -2.11 9.24
N PRO A 55 -5.31 -1.97 10.32
CA PRO A 55 -6.77 -2.11 10.20
C PRO A 55 -7.42 -1.13 9.22
N LEU A 56 -7.04 0.16 9.29
CA LEU A 56 -7.61 1.16 8.39
C LEU A 56 -7.16 0.91 6.95
N ALA A 57 -5.89 0.58 6.74
CA ALA A 57 -5.36 0.29 5.40
C ALA A 57 -6.00 -0.94 4.76
N ILE A 58 -6.26 -2.00 5.52
CA ILE A 58 -6.95 -3.21 5.04
C ILE A 58 -8.37 -2.87 4.61
N ILE A 59 -9.11 -2.07 5.39
CA ILE A 59 -10.47 -1.63 5.02
C ILE A 59 -10.43 -0.77 3.75
N SER A 60 -9.49 0.17 3.65
CA SER A 60 -9.32 1.00 2.45
C SER A 60 -8.93 0.16 1.23
N ALA A 61 -8.06 -0.85 1.41
CA ALA A 61 -7.64 -1.76 0.36
C ALA A 61 -8.79 -2.66 -0.13
N LEU A 62 -9.62 -3.17 0.79
CA LEU A 62 -10.84 -3.89 0.47
C LEU A 62 -11.75 -3.06 -0.43
N LEU A 63 -12.05 -1.82 -0.03
CA LEU A 63 -12.88 -0.93 -0.84
C LEU A 63 -12.24 -0.59 -2.20
N THR A 64 -10.93 -0.35 -2.21
CA THR A 64 -10.19 -0.09 -3.46
C THR A 64 -10.29 -1.29 -4.40
N GLY A 65 -10.02 -2.50 -3.91
CA GLY A 65 -10.09 -3.73 -4.70
C GLY A 65 -11.49 -4.05 -5.21
N LEU A 66 -12.53 -3.82 -4.39
CA LEU A 66 -13.91 -3.98 -4.82
C LEU A 66 -14.24 -3.03 -5.98
N ILE A 67 -13.89 -1.75 -5.85
CA ILE A 67 -14.13 -0.76 -6.91
C ILE A 67 -13.37 -1.14 -8.18
N VAL A 68 -12.08 -1.48 -8.07
CA VAL A 68 -11.25 -1.90 -9.22
C VAL A 68 -11.85 -3.14 -9.89
N GLY A 69 -12.16 -4.19 -9.13
CA GLY A 69 -12.71 -5.42 -9.68
C GLY A 69 -14.06 -5.21 -10.37
N PHE A 70 -15.00 -4.50 -9.74
CA PHE A 70 -16.28 -4.20 -10.40
C PHE A 70 -16.13 -3.33 -11.65
N THR A 71 -15.17 -2.41 -11.68
CA THR A 71 -14.90 -1.61 -12.90
C THR A 71 -14.29 -2.43 -14.03
N ARG A 72 -13.57 -3.51 -13.73
CA ARG A 72 -12.88 -4.35 -14.73
C ARG A 72 -13.72 -5.50 -15.24
N GLN A 73 -14.50 -6.12 -14.35
CA GLN A 73 -15.18 -7.39 -14.62
C GLN A 73 -16.71 -7.28 -14.61
N GLY A 74 -17.25 -6.12 -14.22
CA GLY A 74 -18.69 -5.91 -14.08
C GLY A 74 -19.27 -6.57 -12.83
N PHE A 75 -20.59 -6.46 -12.65
CA PHE A 75 -21.30 -6.95 -11.46
C PHE A 75 -21.82 -8.38 -11.57
N THR A 76 -21.68 -9.02 -12.73
CA THR A 76 -22.29 -10.32 -13.02
C THR A 76 -21.47 -11.51 -12.50
N ASP A 77 -20.13 -11.41 -12.46
CA ASP A 77 -19.22 -12.44 -11.95
C ASP A 77 -18.37 -11.90 -10.80
N TRP A 78 -18.94 -11.85 -9.60
CA TRP A 78 -18.36 -11.12 -8.46
C TRP A 78 -17.51 -11.97 -7.52
N LEU A 79 -17.64 -13.30 -7.51
CA LEU A 79 -17.04 -14.12 -6.45
C LEU A 79 -15.60 -14.57 -6.76
N PRO A 80 -15.29 -15.30 -7.84
CA PRO A 80 -13.89 -15.65 -8.12
C PRO A 80 -13.04 -14.47 -8.59
N PRO A 81 -13.40 -13.70 -9.63
CA PRO A 81 -12.43 -12.83 -10.27
C PRO A 81 -12.32 -11.47 -9.55
N VAL A 82 -13.39 -10.91 -8.97
CA VAL A 82 -13.29 -9.63 -8.21
C VAL A 82 -12.59 -9.83 -6.86
N LEU A 83 -12.96 -10.87 -6.10
CA LEU A 83 -12.39 -11.07 -4.77
C LEU A 83 -10.96 -11.62 -4.82
N LEU A 84 -10.69 -12.62 -5.66
CA LEU A 84 -9.38 -13.28 -5.66
C LEU A 84 -8.33 -12.54 -6.49
N GLU A 85 -8.70 -11.87 -7.59
CA GLU A 85 -7.70 -11.19 -8.45
C GLU A 85 -7.43 -9.74 -8.03
N GLU A 86 -8.42 -9.06 -7.44
CA GLU A 86 -8.28 -7.63 -7.12
C GLU A 86 -8.27 -7.34 -5.62
N VAL A 87 -9.22 -7.89 -4.86
CA VAL A 87 -9.31 -7.62 -3.43
C VAL A 87 -8.18 -8.30 -2.65
N LEU A 88 -8.07 -9.64 -2.76
CA LEU A 88 -7.18 -10.43 -1.93
C LEU A 88 -5.71 -9.99 -2.02
N PRO A 89 -5.13 -9.70 -3.20
CA PRO A 89 -3.77 -9.20 -3.29
C PRO A 89 -3.60 -7.85 -2.58
N LEU A 90 -4.56 -6.92 -2.73
CA LEU A 90 -4.49 -5.60 -2.10
C LEU A 90 -4.55 -5.66 -0.58
N LEU A 91 -5.15 -6.69 0.03
CA LEU A 91 -5.16 -6.84 1.49
C LEU A 91 -3.75 -7.00 2.10
N SER A 92 -2.75 -7.38 1.28
CA SER A 92 -1.34 -7.48 1.68
C SER A 92 -0.73 -6.17 2.21
N VAL A 93 -1.36 -5.01 1.96
CA VAL A 93 -0.96 -3.72 2.57
C VAL A 93 -1.02 -3.74 4.09
N GLY A 94 -1.77 -4.70 4.67
CA GLY A 94 -1.77 -4.97 6.10
C GLY A 94 -0.37 -5.23 6.67
N PHE A 95 0.54 -5.84 5.90
CA PHE A 95 1.92 -6.13 6.34
C PHE A 95 2.73 -4.86 6.59
N ALA A 96 2.62 -3.84 5.73
CA ALA A 96 3.26 -2.55 5.97
C ALA A 96 2.80 -1.91 7.30
N GLY A 97 1.54 -2.11 7.69
CA GLY A 97 1.00 -1.59 8.95
C GLY A 97 1.65 -2.17 10.21
N LEU A 98 2.29 -3.34 10.13
CA LEU A 98 3.10 -3.91 11.23
C LEU A 98 4.30 -3.02 11.59
N PHE A 99 4.80 -2.25 10.61
CA PHE A 99 5.93 -1.34 10.76
C PHE A 99 5.52 0.06 11.17
N ALA A 100 4.22 0.38 11.29
CA ALA A 100 3.73 1.72 11.58
C ALA A 100 4.29 2.29 12.90
N LYS A 101 4.26 1.50 13.97
CA LYS A 101 4.78 1.90 15.30
C LYS A 101 6.27 2.26 15.23
N TYR A 102 7.07 1.39 14.61
CA TYR A 102 8.53 1.56 14.53
C TYR A 102 8.91 2.71 13.60
N THR A 103 8.22 2.84 12.47
CA THR A 103 8.41 3.94 11.51
C THR A 103 8.15 5.29 12.17
N GLN A 104 7.01 5.45 12.86
CA GLN A 104 6.66 6.73 13.50
C GLN A 104 7.59 7.07 14.67
N LYS A 105 7.99 6.10 15.50
CA LYS A 105 8.92 6.33 16.61
C LYS A 105 10.32 6.71 16.12
N THR A 106 10.86 5.99 15.15
CA THR A 106 12.18 6.29 14.59
C THR A 106 12.19 7.63 13.87
N LEU A 107 11.13 7.95 13.12
CA LEU A 107 11.00 9.21 12.41
C LEU A 107 10.85 10.40 13.37
N ASN A 108 10.04 10.25 14.44
CA ASN A 108 9.93 11.26 15.50
C ASN A 108 11.30 11.60 16.12
N ASN A 109 12.12 10.57 16.33
CA ASN A 109 13.45 10.71 16.93
C ASN A 109 14.55 11.05 15.91
N ARG A 110 14.18 11.40 14.67
CA ARG A 110 15.09 11.71 13.55
C ARG A 110 16.12 10.60 13.26
N ARG A 111 15.79 9.34 13.60
CA ARG A 111 16.62 8.15 13.33
C ARG A 111 16.35 7.62 11.92
N TYR A 112 16.76 8.40 10.93
CA TYR A 112 16.41 8.19 9.52
C TYR A 112 16.81 6.82 8.97
N SER A 113 17.99 6.30 9.31
CA SER A 113 18.41 4.96 8.86
C SER A 113 17.39 3.88 9.25
N SER A 114 16.93 3.87 10.51
CA SER A 114 15.92 2.92 10.97
C SER A 114 14.55 3.19 10.36
N THR A 115 14.20 4.46 10.14
CA THR A 115 12.95 4.83 9.44
C THR A 115 12.93 4.28 8.03
N TYR A 116 14.02 4.46 7.27
CA TYR A 116 14.14 3.99 5.89
C TYR A 116 14.07 2.47 5.84
N LEU A 117 14.77 1.78 6.73
CA LEU A 117 14.69 0.32 6.83
C LEU A 117 13.25 -0.14 7.08
N ASN A 118 12.53 0.46 8.02
CA ASN A 118 11.13 0.10 8.29
C ASN A 118 10.22 0.32 7.07
N ILE A 119 10.40 1.44 6.35
CA ILE A 119 9.62 1.75 5.14
C ILE A 119 9.90 0.71 4.05
N PHE A 120 11.17 0.46 3.73
CA PHE A 120 11.55 -0.47 2.67
C PHE A 120 11.19 -1.91 3.01
N THR A 121 11.35 -2.35 4.25
CA THR A 121 10.95 -3.70 4.68
C THR A 121 9.43 -3.88 4.64
N GLY A 122 8.67 -2.88 5.11
CA GLY A 122 7.21 -2.91 5.02
C GLY A 122 6.71 -2.94 3.57
N ALA A 123 7.30 -2.11 2.70
CA ALA A 123 6.99 -2.10 1.28
C ALA A 123 7.39 -3.41 0.60
N LEU A 124 8.55 -4.00 0.94
CA LEU A 124 9.01 -5.26 0.35
C LEU A 124 8.06 -6.40 0.71
N LEU A 125 7.75 -6.56 2.00
CA LEU A 125 6.83 -7.61 2.46
C LEU A 125 5.46 -7.48 1.81
N THR A 126 4.89 -6.28 1.77
CA THR A 126 3.61 -6.04 1.10
C THR A 126 3.70 -6.33 -0.40
N THR A 127 4.72 -5.85 -1.10
CA THR A 127 4.85 -6.02 -2.56
C THR A 127 5.08 -7.47 -2.94
N THR A 128 5.93 -8.18 -2.22
CA THR A 128 6.14 -9.62 -2.41
C THR A 128 4.84 -10.37 -2.17
N SER A 129 4.15 -10.14 -1.05
CA SER A 129 2.87 -10.79 -0.78
C SER A 129 1.83 -10.48 -1.86
N TYR A 130 1.72 -9.23 -2.31
CA TYR A 130 0.83 -8.84 -3.41
C TYR A 130 1.12 -9.66 -4.68
N MET A 131 2.38 -9.68 -5.12
CA MET A 131 2.80 -10.35 -6.36
C MET A 131 2.56 -11.86 -6.29
N PHE A 132 2.92 -12.50 -5.18
CA PHE A 132 2.71 -13.94 -5.00
C PHE A 132 1.23 -14.30 -4.87
N ILE A 133 0.42 -13.46 -4.20
CA ILE A 133 -1.02 -13.70 -4.16
C ILE A 133 -1.59 -13.57 -5.58
N LYS A 134 -1.32 -12.45 -6.26
CA LYS A 134 -1.94 -12.12 -7.55
C LYS A 134 -1.53 -13.04 -8.70
N PHE A 135 -0.25 -13.39 -8.80
CA PHE A 135 0.29 -14.09 -9.97
C PHE A 135 0.66 -15.55 -9.73
N TRP A 136 0.48 -16.05 -8.51
CA TRP A 136 0.74 -17.45 -8.20
C TRP A 136 -0.41 -18.10 -7.45
N LEU A 137 -0.79 -17.56 -6.29
CA LEU A 137 -1.85 -18.16 -5.48
C LEU A 137 -3.21 -18.07 -6.18
N THR A 138 -3.56 -16.92 -6.74
CA THR A 138 -4.85 -16.72 -7.41
C THR A 138 -4.99 -17.57 -8.68
N PRO A 139 -4.04 -17.56 -9.65
CA PRO A 139 -4.13 -18.41 -10.82
C PRO A 139 -4.14 -19.90 -10.47
N LEU A 140 -3.36 -20.32 -9.45
CA LEU A 140 -3.39 -21.69 -8.95
C LEU A 140 -4.75 -22.07 -8.35
N ALA A 141 -5.40 -21.15 -7.63
CA ALA A 141 -6.70 -21.38 -7.02
C ALA A 141 -7.85 -21.39 -8.05
N LEU A 142 -7.69 -20.70 -9.18
CA LEU A 142 -8.67 -20.59 -10.26
C LEU A 142 -8.43 -21.58 -11.42
N ASP A 143 -7.34 -22.35 -11.37
CA ASP A 143 -6.87 -23.21 -12.46
C ASP A 143 -6.63 -22.42 -13.78
N GLU A 144 -6.08 -21.22 -13.64
CA GLU A 144 -5.82 -20.29 -14.73
C GLU A 144 -4.33 -20.16 -15.03
N ILE A 145 -4.03 -19.80 -16.28
CA ILE A 145 -2.66 -19.46 -16.69
C ILE A 145 -2.33 -18.07 -16.16
N SER A 146 -1.32 -17.98 -15.30
CA SER A 146 -0.84 -16.69 -14.79
C SER A 146 -0.33 -15.80 -15.93
N LEU A 147 -0.81 -14.56 -15.94
CA LEU A 147 -0.35 -13.51 -16.85
C LEU A 147 1.14 -13.17 -16.67
N LEU A 148 1.70 -13.45 -15.49
CA LEU A 148 3.08 -13.16 -15.16
C LEU A 148 3.70 -14.34 -14.40
N GLN A 149 4.49 -15.15 -15.08
CA GLN A 149 5.07 -16.37 -14.49
C GLN A 149 6.18 -16.04 -13.50
N ILE A 150 6.20 -16.70 -12.33
CA ILE A 150 7.28 -16.54 -11.32
C ILE A 150 8.67 -16.86 -11.89
N ASN A 151 8.75 -17.80 -12.82
CA ASN A 151 10.01 -18.18 -13.45
C ASN A 151 10.49 -17.17 -14.49
N GLY A 152 9.62 -16.23 -14.90
CA GLY A 152 9.95 -15.14 -15.82
C GLY A 152 10.69 -14.01 -15.11
N TRP A 153 11.64 -13.39 -15.81
CA TRP A 153 12.41 -12.26 -15.28
C TRP A 153 11.53 -11.02 -15.08
N GLU A 154 10.45 -10.90 -15.85
CA GLU A 154 9.47 -9.82 -15.79
C GLU A 154 8.76 -9.78 -14.42
N PHE A 155 8.47 -10.94 -13.82
CA PHE A 155 7.88 -11.04 -12.48
C PHE A 155 8.78 -10.36 -11.44
N TRP A 156 10.07 -10.71 -11.45
CA TRP A 156 11.05 -10.18 -10.51
C TRP A 156 11.36 -8.71 -10.78
N LEU A 157 11.43 -8.31 -12.04
CA LEU A 157 11.59 -6.91 -12.43
C LEU A 157 10.43 -6.06 -11.91
N SER A 158 9.19 -6.47 -12.19
CA SER A 158 7.98 -5.80 -11.69
C SER A 158 7.98 -5.66 -10.18
N LEU A 159 8.30 -6.74 -9.46
CA LEU A 159 8.39 -6.74 -8.01
C LEU A 159 9.38 -5.69 -7.52
N VAL A 160 10.61 -5.70 -8.05
CA VAL A 160 11.67 -4.78 -7.63
C VAL A 160 11.32 -3.33 -7.98
N VAL A 161 10.80 -3.08 -9.18
CA VAL A 161 10.43 -1.72 -9.62
C VAL A 161 9.31 -1.15 -8.76
N ILE A 162 8.23 -1.91 -8.53
CA ILE A 162 7.11 -1.47 -7.68
C ILE A 162 7.61 -1.21 -6.26
N TRP A 163 8.37 -2.15 -5.69
CA TRP A 163 8.93 -2.01 -4.35
C TRP A 163 9.80 -0.75 -4.20
N LEU A 164 10.69 -0.49 -5.15
CA LEU A 164 11.56 0.68 -5.14
C LEU A 164 10.77 1.97 -5.29
N ILE A 165 9.82 2.05 -6.22
CA ILE A 165 8.99 3.25 -6.41
C ILE A 165 8.22 3.57 -5.14
N ILE A 166 7.54 2.58 -4.55
CA ILE A 166 6.77 2.77 -3.31
C ILE A 166 7.68 3.19 -2.17
N GLY A 167 8.79 2.47 -1.96
CA GLY A 167 9.74 2.73 -0.89
C GLY A 167 10.35 4.14 -0.99
N LEU A 168 10.76 4.54 -2.21
CA LEU A 168 11.35 5.86 -2.47
C LEU A 168 10.35 6.99 -2.29
N VAL A 169 9.13 6.87 -2.82
CA VAL A 169 8.10 7.91 -2.67
C VAL A 169 7.78 8.13 -1.18
N ILE A 170 7.56 7.04 -0.43
CA ILE A 170 7.27 7.14 1.01
C ILE A 170 8.49 7.66 1.80
N LEU A 171 9.71 7.27 1.41
CA LEU A 171 10.94 7.82 2.00
C LEU A 171 11.04 9.33 1.78
N ILE A 172 10.78 9.81 0.56
CA ILE A 172 10.79 11.24 0.22
C ILE A 172 9.74 11.97 1.06
N MET A 173 8.54 11.41 1.21
CA MET A 173 7.50 11.98 2.08
C MET A 173 7.98 12.04 3.54
N ALA A 174 8.58 10.97 4.06
CA ALA A 174 9.08 10.91 5.43
C ALA A 174 10.21 11.92 5.68
N ARG A 175 11.07 12.16 4.68
CA ARG A 175 12.20 13.11 4.80
C ARG A 175 11.76 14.56 4.64
N SER A 176 10.90 14.85 3.68
CA SER A 176 10.48 16.23 3.34
C SER A 176 9.41 16.76 4.27
N ASN A 177 8.44 15.92 4.65
CA ASN A 177 7.33 16.32 5.50
C ASN A 177 6.90 15.17 6.43
N PRO A 178 7.58 14.99 7.58
CA PRO A 178 7.26 13.95 8.55
C PRO A 178 5.80 13.92 9.04
N LYS A 179 5.11 15.07 8.98
CA LYS A 179 3.68 15.22 9.36
C LYS A 179 2.75 14.43 8.41
N LEU A 180 3.22 14.05 7.22
CA LEU A 180 2.53 13.13 6.30
C LEU A 180 2.54 11.67 6.81
N ILE A 181 3.54 11.25 7.58
CA ILE A 181 3.65 9.89 8.11
C ILE A 181 3.18 9.82 9.57
N ILE A 182 3.41 10.89 10.35
CA ILE A 182 3.03 10.96 11.77
C ILE A 182 1.76 11.81 11.90
N PRO A 183 0.58 11.21 12.18
CA PRO A 183 -0.62 11.98 12.41
C PRO A 183 -0.56 12.72 13.75
N LYS A 184 -1.16 13.92 13.84
CA LYS A 184 -1.15 14.78 15.05
C LYS A 184 -1.56 14.06 16.35
N ARG A 185 -2.41 13.04 16.25
CA ARG A 185 -2.93 12.23 17.36
C ARG A 185 -2.67 10.75 17.12
N THR A 186 -1.40 10.38 16.98
CA THR A 186 -1.00 8.98 16.88
C THR A 186 -1.12 8.25 18.21
N LYS A 187 -1.43 6.96 18.17
CA LYS A 187 -1.41 6.06 19.35
C LYS A 187 0.00 5.55 19.67
N TYR A 188 0.97 5.78 18.78
CA TYR A 188 2.31 5.21 18.88
C TYR A 188 3.33 6.13 19.58
N LEU A 189 2.98 7.40 19.79
CA LEU A 189 3.78 8.40 20.49
C LEU A 189 3.02 8.93 21.71
N SER A 190 3.76 9.26 22.76
CA SER A 190 3.22 9.93 23.95
C SER A 190 2.86 11.38 23.65
N ARG A 191 2.02 11.99 24.51
CA ARG A 191 1.63 13.41 24.35
C ARG A 191 2.83 14.36 24.31
N LYS A 192 3.87 14.07 25.11
CA LYS A 192 5.11 14.87 25.16
C LYS A 192 5.92 14.77 23.86
N GLU A 193 6.00 13.57 23.27
CA GLU A 193 6.66 13.35 21.98
C GLU A 193 5.90 14.02 20.83
N THR A 194 4.56 14.04 20.88
CA THR A 194 3.76 14.70 19.83
C THR A 194 3.83 16.22 19.86
N SER A 195 4.02 16.85 21.04
CA SER A 195 4.05 18.31 21.15
C SER A 195 5.35 18.92 20.59
N SER A 196 6.49 18.23 20.68
CA SER A 196 7.75 18.74 20.12
C SER A 196 7.72 18.75 18.58
N LEU A 197 7.05 17.79 17.95
CA LEU A 197 6.88 17.75 16.49
C LEU A 197 5.93 18.82 15.91
N LEU A 198 5.05 19.38 16.73
CA LEU A 198 4.03 20.34 16.28
C LEU A 198 4.44 21.79 16.48
N ASN A 199 5.40 22.03 17.38
CA ASN A 199 5.93 23.35 17.69
C ASN A 199 7.23 23.68 16.93
N ASP A 200 7.80 22.68 16.22
CA ASP A 200 8.79 22.83 15.15
C ASP A 200 8.09 22.89 13.76
#